data_AF-A0A1J8PQ56-F1
#
_entry.id   AF-A0A1J8PQ56-F1
#
_cell.length_a   1.000
_cell.length_b   1.000
_cell.length_c   1.000
_cell.angle_alpha   90.00
_cell.angle_beta   90.00
_cell.angle_gamma   90.00
#
_symmetry.space_group_name_H-M   'P 1'
#
loop_
_entity.id
_entity.type
_entity.pdbx_description
1 polymer ?
#
loop_
_entity_poly.entity_id
_entity_poly.type
_entity_poly.pdbx_seq_one_letter_code
_entity_poly.pdbx_strand_id
1 'polypeptide(L)'
;MTHNEEKYPNPDEFKPERFIREDGSLTSDTVPSVFGWGRRACVGRHLADAAVWIAITSFLATFSVHKALDEHGEEIPVVPKFSSGIAIHPETFPCRIIPRFQDASVERLMQLTGLGSL
;
A
#
# COMPACT_ATOMS: atom_id res chain seq x y z
N MET A 1 13.40 -8.09 -13.61
CA MET A 1 14.02 -8.34 -12.30
C MET A 1 12.98 -8.65 -11.24
N THR A 2 12.01 -7.77 -10.98
CA THR A 2 10.90 -8.05 -10.04
C THR A 2 9.93 -9.13 -10.52
N HIS A 3 9.89 -9.42 -11.83
CA HIS A 3 9.13 -10.52 -12.42
C HIS A 3 10.00 -11.71 -12.88
N ASN A 4 11.21 -11.88 -12.33
CA ASN A 4 12.00 -13.08 -12.63
C ASN A 4 11.42 -14.26 -11.83
N GLU A 5 10.86 -15.25 -12.52
CA GLU A 5 10.25 -16.45 -11.91
C GLU A 5 11.22 -17.29 -11.07
N GLU A 6 12.52 -17.31 -11.41
CA GLU A 6 13.53 -18.04 -10.63
C GLU A 6 13.71 -17.42 -9.23
N LYS A 7 13.57 -16.09 -9.13
CA LYS A 7 13.66 -15.37 -7.85
C LYS A 7 12.30 -15.27 -7.17
N TYR A 8 11.24 -15.02 -7.93
CA TYR A 8 9.88 -14.78 -7.46
C TYR A 8 8.89 -15.72 -8.17
N PRO A 9 8.71 -16.97 -7.72
CA PRO A 9 7.82 -17.93 -8.37
C PRO A 9 6.36 -17.47 -8.37
N ASN A 10 5.68 -17.44 -9.52
CA ASN A 10 4.37 -16.77 -9.73
C ASN A 10 4.45 -15.24 -9.54
N PRO A 11 5.31 -14.53 -10.29
CA PRO A 11 5.65 -13.14 -10.04
C PRO A 11 4.47 -12.17 -10.21
N ASP A 12 3.47 -12.53 -11.02
CA ASP A 12 2.29 -11.72 -11.28
C ASP A 12 1.25 -11.78 -10.14
N GLU A 13 1.43 -12.69 -9.17
CA GLU A 13 0.55 -12.79 -8.01
C GLU A 13 1.04 -11.90 -6.86
N PHE A 14 0.14 -11.09 -6.30
CA PHE A 14 0.38 -10.33 -5.08
C PHE A 14 0.46 -11.26 -3.87
N LYS A 15 1.69 -11.57 -3.43
CA LYS A 15 2.02 -12.51 -2.35
C LYS A 15 2.96 -11.87 -1.31
N PRO A 16 2.45 -11.12 -0.33
CA PRO A 16 3.26 -10.50 0.73
C PRO A 16 4.12 -11.50 1.52
N GLU A 17 3.66 -12.75 1.62
CA GLU A 17 4.30 -13.85 2.36
C GLU A 17 5.71 -14.16 1.84
N ARG A 18 6.04 -13.76 0.60
CA ARG A 18 7.42 -13.86 0.07
C ARG A 18 8.45 -13.16 0.94
N PHE A 19 8.03 -12.13 1.68
CA PHE A 19 8.91 -11.28 2.47
C PHE A 19 8.85 -11.59 3.97
N ILE A 20 8.10 -12.62 4.37
CA ILE A 20 7.85 -13.01 5.76
C ILE A 20 8.28 -14.48 5.95
N ARG A 21 9.06 -14.76 7.00
CA ARG A 21 9.45 -16.11 7.40
C ARG A 21 8.35 -16.75 8.25
N GLU A 22 8.44 -18.07 8.44
CA GLU A 22 7.46 -18.82 9.25
C GLU A 22 7.35 -18.33 10.70
N ASP A 23 8.42 -17.76 11.26
CA ASP A 23 8.45 -17.16 12.60
C ASP A 23 7.88 -15.72 12.66
N GLY A 24 7.39 -15.20 11.53
CA GLY A 24 6.88 -13.83 11.40
C GLY A 24 7.95 -12.76 11.20
N SER A 25 9.24 -13.11 11.18
CA SER A 25 10.31 -12.16 10.90
C SER A 25 10.43 -11.86 9.40
N LEU A 26 11.00 -10.69 9.05
CA LEU A 26 11.20 -10.33 7.64
C LEU A 26 12.35 -11.11 7.02
N THR A 27 12.24 -11.41 5.73
CA THR A 27 13.37 -11.94 4.95
C THR A 27 14.43 -10.86 4.71
N SER A 28 15.58 -11.25 4.17
CA SER A 28 16.61 -10.30 3.76
C SER A 28 16.34 -9.62 2.41
N ASP A 29 15.29 -10.01 1.69
CA ASP A 29 14.97 -9.39 0.40
C ASP A 29 14.20 -8.09 0.61
N THR A 30 14.90 -6.97 0.43
CA THR A 30 14.35 -5.61 0.53
C THR A 30 14.00 -5.02 -0.84
N VAL A 31 14.08 -5.82 -1.90
CA VAL A 31 13.80 -5.41 -3.29
C VAL A 31 14.56 -4.13 -3.71
N PRO A 32 15.88 -4.00 -3.45
CA PRO A 32 16.61 -2.74 -3.62
C PRO A 32 16.59 -2.20 -5.05
N SER A 33 16.29 -3.07 -6.03
CA SER A 33 16.15 -2.72 -7.44
C SER A 33 15.17 -1.60 -7.74
N VAL A 34 14.12 -1.43 -6.92
CA VAL A 34 13.09 -0.39 -7.17
C VAL A 34 13.66 1.02 -7.05
N PHE A 35 14.78 1.19 -6.33
CA PHE A 35 15.48 2.45 -6.17
C PHE A 35 16.78 2.52 -6.98
N GLY A 36 17.08 1.51 -7.81
CA GLY A 36 18.30 1.43 -8.61
C GLY A 36 19.58 1.18 -7.77
N TRP A 37 20.74 1.30 -8.41
CA TRP A 37 22.04 0.95 -7.82
C TRP A 37 23.15 1.96 -8.12
N GLY A 38 24.23 1.85 -7.34
CA GLY A 38 25.47 2.59 -7.56
C GLY A 38 25.31 4.09 -7.38
N ARG A 39 26.10 4.87 -8.14
CA ARG A 39 26.19 6.33 -8.02
C ARG A 39 24.88 7.08 -8.37
N ARG A 40 23.89 6.39 -8.95
CA ARG A 40 22.60 6.97 -9.38
C ARG A 40 21.41 6.31 -8.69
N ALA A 41 21.65 5.56 -7.61
CA ALA A 41 20.57 5.08 -6.76
C ALA A 41 19.71 6.26 -6.26
N CYS A 42 18.42 6.01 -6.06
CA CYS A 42 17.47 7.03 -5.63
C CYS A 42 17.93 7.66 -4.31
N VAL A 43 18.26 8.95 -4.37
CA VAL A 43 18.66 9.74 -3.20
C VAL A 43 17.53 9.87 -2.17
N GLY A 44 16.27 9.72 -2.62
CA GLY A 44 15.08 9.81 -1.79
C GLY A 44 14.61 8.49 -1.16
N ARG A 45 15.30 7.36 -1.37
CA ARG A 45 14.81 6.02 -0.95
C ARG A 45 14.42 5.94 0.52
N HIS A 46 15.25 6.50 1.41
CA HIS A 46 15.02 6.44 2.86
C HIS A 46 13.82 7.28 3.27
N LEU A 47 13.61 8.43 2.62
CA LEU A 47 12.42 9.25 2.83
C LEU A 47 11.18 8.55 2.28
N ALA A 48 11.28 7.96 1.09
CA ALA A 48 10.18 7.24 0.45
C ALA A 48 9.71 6.05 1.31
N ASP A 49 10.64 5.22 1.79
CA ASP A 49 10.33 4.08 2.65
C ASP A 49 9.61 4.53 3.92
N ALA A 50 10.14 5.53 4.62
CA ALA A 50 9.54 6.05 5.85
C ALA A 50 8.17 6.70 5.60
N ALA A 51 8.03 7.50 4.54
CA ALA A 51 6.80 8.20 4.22
C ALA A 51 5.68 7.23 3.83
N VAL A 52 5.98 6.24 2.97
CA VAL A 52 5.00 5.23 2.54
C VAL A 52 4.59 4.35 3.72
N TRP A 53 5.55 3.94 4.56
CA TRP A 53 5.25 3.16 5.76
C TRP A 53 4.27 3.91 6.68
N ILE A 54 4.61 5.14 7.08
CA ILE A 54 3.78 5.95 7.98
C ILE A 54 2.40 6.20 7.37
N ALA A 55 2.32 6.52 6.08
CA ALA A 55 1.05 6.76 5.40
C ALA A 55 0.16 5.51 5.43
N ILE A 56 0.68 4.35 5.03
CA ILE A 56 -0.08 3.10 5.01
C ILE A 56 -0.51 2.68 6.42
N THR A 57 0.39 2.69 7.39
CA THR A 57 0.05 2.26 8.76
C THR A 57 -0.96 3.18 9.41
N SER A 58 -0.84 4.50 9.22
CA SER A 58 -1.79 5.47 9.78
C SER A 58 -3.16 5.34 9.15
N PHE A 59 -3.20 5.19 7.82
CA PHE A 59 -4.44 5.00 7.07
C PHE A 59 -5.13 3.70 7.46
N LEU A 60 -4.41 2.58 7.52
CA LEU A 60 -4.97 1.29 7.93
C LEU A 60 -5.32 1.26 9.41
N ALA A 61 -4.62 1.97 10.29
CA ALA A 61 -5.00 2.07 11.71
C ALA A 61 -6.34 2.76 11.92
N THR A 62 -6.70 3.70 11.04
CA THR A 62 -7.88 4.57 11.18
C THR A 62 -9.07 4.13 10.33
N PHE A 63 -8.82 3.53 9.16
CA PHE A 63 -9.83 3.17 8.18
C PHE A 63 -9.78 1.69 7.78
N SER A 64 -10.94 1.16 7.41
CA SER A 64 -11.08 -0.09 6.66
C SER A 64 -11.44 0.22 5.22
N VAL A 65 -10.76 -0.46 4.29
CA VAL A 65 -10.99 -0.32 2.85
C VAL A 65 -11.78 -1.52 2.37
N HIS A 66 -12.87 -1.25 1.65
CA HIS A 66 -13.75 -2.24 1.06
C HIS A 66 -13.95 -1.96 -0.41
N LYS A 67 -14.41 -2.98 -1.15
CA LYS A 67 -14.93 -2.77 -2.50
C LYS A 67 -16.15 -1.85 -2.44
N ALA A 68 -16.34 -1.07 -3.49
CA ALA A 68 -17.56 -0.29 -3.65
C ALA A 68 -18.76 -1.22 -3.85
N LEU A 69 -19.95 -0.72 -3.54
CA LEU A 69 -21.21 -1.43 -3.76
C LEU A 69 -21.93 -0.82 -4.97
N ASP A 70 -22.63 -1.65 -5.73
CA ASP A 70 -23.54 -1.21 -6.79
C ASP A 70 -24.92 -0.78 -6.24
N GLU A 71 -25.86 -0.49 -7.14
CA GLU A 71 -27.23 -0.09 -6.80
C GLU A 71 -28.03 -1.17 -6.05
N HIS A 72 -27.57 -2.42 -6.11
CA HIS A 72 -28.20 -3.57 -5.44
C HIS A 72 -27.51 -3.96 -4.13
N GLY A 73 -26.41 -3.26 -3.77
CA GLY A 73 -25.63 -3.55 -2.57
C GLY A 73 -24.59 -4.65 -2.76
N GLU A 74 -24.31 -5.07 -3.99
CA GLU A 74 -23.32 -6.12 -4.30
C GLU A 74 -21.93 -5.50 -4.53
N GLU A 75 -20.87 -6.25 -4.18
CA GLU A 75 -19.51 -5.76 -4.35
C GLU A 75 -19.11 -5.63 -5.82
N ILE A 76 -18.64 -4.44 -6.21
CA ILE A 76 -18.06 -4.21 -7.53
C ILE A 76 -16.66 -4.84 -7.58
N PRO A 77 -16.40 -5.82 -8.47
CA PRO A 77 -15.07 -6.40 -8.62
C PRO A 77 -14.04 -5.36 -9.07
N VAL A 78 -12.89 -5.33 -8.40
CA VAL A 78 -11.77 -4.46 -8.80
C VAL A 78 -10.92 -5.21 -9.80
N VAL A 79 -10.95 -4.78 -11.06
CA VAL A 79 -10.04 -5.28 -12.11
C VAL A 79 -8.87 -4.29 -12.21
N PRO A 80 -7.63 -4.69 -11.83
CA PRO A 80 -6.49 -3.79 -11.86
C PRO A 80 -6.23 -3.29 -13.29
N LYS A 81 -6.25 -1.97 -13.45
CA LYS A 81 -5.83 -1.27 -14.66
C LYS A 81 -4.84 -0.19 -14.25
N PHE A 82 -3.82 0.01 -15.07
CA PHE A 82 -2.72 0.89 -14.74
C PHE A 82 -2.40 1.81 -15.92
N SER A 83 -1.97 3.03 -15.60
CA SER A 83 -1.42 3.94 -16.59
C SER A 83 -0.10 3.41 -17.18
N SER A 84 0.30 3.98 -18.31
CA SER A 84 1.61 3.77 -18.90
C SER A 84 2.50 5.00 -18.71
N GLY A 85 3.81 4.80 -18.59
CA GLY A 85 4.76 5.88 -18.43
C GLY A 85 5.95 5.51 -17.54
N ILE A 86 6.73 6.52 -17.16
CA ILE A 86 7.89 6.35 -16.26
C ILE A 86 7.42 5.95 -14.85
N ALA A 87 6.32 6.54 -14.39
CA ALA A 87 5.62 6.12 -13.18
C ALA A 87 4.30 5.47 -13.60
N ILE A 88 4.05 4.27 -13.08
CA ILE A 88 2.83 3.50 -13.30
C ILE A 88 1.97 3.65 -12.05
N HIS A 89 0.72 4.08 -12.22
CA HIS A 89 -0.25 4.18 -11.13
C HIS A 89 -1.56 3.51 -11.55
N PRO A 90 -2.38 3.03 -10.60
CA PRO A 90 -3.70 2.50 -10.95
C PRO A 90 -4.56 3.59 -11.62
N GLU A 91 -5.41 3.16 -12.54
CA GLU A 91 -6.52 3.98 -13.01
C GLU A 91 -7.52 4.20 -11.87
N THR A 92 -8.38 5.22 -11.97
CA THR A 92 -9.43 5.45 -10.98
C THR A 92 -10.38 4.27 -10.92
N PHE A 93 -10.56 3.70 -9.72
CA PHE A 93 -11.53 2.65 -9.45
C PHE A 93 -12.38 3.02 -8.22
N PRO A 94 -13.67 2.61 -8.18
CA PRO A 94 -14.51 2.90 -7.04
C PRO A 94 -14.10 2.03 -5.84
N CYS A 95 -14.03 2.64 -4.65
CA CYS A 95 -13.80 1.94 -3.39
C CYS A 95 -14.57 2.62 -2.26
N ARG A 96 -14.72 1.91 -1.15
CA ARG A 96 -15.39 2.41 0.05
C ARG A 96 -14.41 2.40 1.22
N ILE A 97 -14.15 3.58 1.76
CA ILE A 97 -13.26 3.79 2.90
C ILE A 97 -14.13 4.18 4.09
N ILE A 98 -14.12 3.38 5.15
CA ILE A 98 -14.92 3.60 6.36
C ILE A 98 -14.02 3.73 7.58
N PRO A 99 -14.30 4.63 8.53
CA PRO A 99 -13.58 4.66 9.81
C PRO A 99 -13.73 3.31 10.55
N ARG A 100 -12.65 2.87 11.22
CA ARG A 100 -12.67 1.63 12.03
C ARG A 100 -13.43 1.75 13.34
N PHE A 101 -13.57 2.96 13.86
CA PHE A 101 -14.23 3.21 15.14
C PHE A 101 -15.60 3.86 14.90
N GLN A 102 -16.65 3.37 15.56
CA GLN A 102 -18.04 3.81 15.36
C GLN A 102 -18.27 5.27 15.76
N ASP A 103 -17.42 5.77 16.65
CA ASP A 103 -17.41 7.08 17.27
C ASP A 103 -16.21 7.93 16.79
N ALA A 104 -15.69 7.61 15.60
CA ALA A 104 -14.69 8.41 14.89
C ALA A 104 -15.31 9.66 14.26
N SER A 105 -15.60 10.68 15.08
CA SER A 105 -15.86 12.02 14.57
C SER A 105 -14.61 12.58 13.87
N VAL A 106 -14.80 13.59 13.02
CA VAL A 106 -13.69 14.26 12.33
C VAL A 106 -12.65 14.76 13.34
N GLU A 107 -13.10 15.33 14.46
CA GLU A 107 -12.24 15.82 15.54
C GLU A 107 -11.39 14.69 16.16
N ARG A 108 -11.99 13.52 16.39
CA ARG A 108 -11.27 12.37 16.94
C ARG A 108 -10.25 11.80 15.95
N LEU A 109 -10.59 11.77 14.66
CA LEU A 109 -9.64 11.38 13.61
C LEU A 109 -8.47 12.36 13.55
N MET A 110 -8.72 13.67 13.63
CA MET A 110 -7.67 14.70 13.66
C MET A 110 -6.78 14.60 14.90
N GLN A 111 -7.33 14.26 16.07
CA GLN A 111 -6.56 14.01 17.29
C GLN A 111 -5.66 12.77 17.16
N LEU A 112 -6.18 11.67 16.62
CA LEU A 112 -5.43 10.42 16.41
C LEU A 112 -4.25 10.59 15.43
N THR A 113 -4.39 11.48 14.44
CA THR A 113 -3.33 11.76 13.47
C THR A 113 -2.40 12.90 13.90
N GLY A 114 -2.54 13.45 15.11
CA GLY A 114 -1.72 14.55 15.61
C GLY A 114 -1.93 15.89 14.88
N LEU A 115 -3.02 16.03 14.12
CA LEU A 115 -3.40 17.24 13.38
C LEU A 115 -4.35 18.15 14.16
N GLY A 116 -4.91 17.65 15.27
CA GLY A 116 -5.93 18.33 16.08
C GLY A 116 -5.40 19.23 17.20
N SER A 117 -4.18 19.76 17.11
CA SER A 117 -3.63 20.67 18.12
C SER A 117 -2.80 21.78 17.49
N LEU A 118 -3.51 22.79 16.98
CA LEU A 118 -3.06 24.18 16.83
C LEU A 118 -4.18 25.09 17.31
#